data_AF-A0A1S9RGF5-F1
#
_entry.id   AF-A0A1S9RGF5-F1
#
_cell.length_a   1.000
_cell.length_b   1.000
_cell.length_c   1.000
_cell.angle_alpha   90.00
_cell.angle_beta   90.00
_cell.angle_gamma   90.00
#
_symmetry.space_group_name_H-M   'P 1'
#
loop_
_entity.id
_entity.type
_entity.pdbx_description
1 polymer ?
#
loop_
_entity_poly.entity_id
_entity_poly.type
_entity_poly.pdbx_seq_one_letter_code
_entity_poly.pdbx_strand_id
1 'polypeptide(L)'
;MKSSFILGAFSFLAASTGCTADMTVPESLLLKSIAESVSLPMYTWSANGTHTAKGYTSKAGDETSVEGMKEDCDNINLNKKIAVDFRSDVFGPGLIGYFYKCEKIRDDTNLYWFTISSGNPSLIDKMCDPNTNYPIVYDSQHNAWWIDEPFNCTQRTSPSTHSQFDHQKTAMTESARKVRLSREAY
;
A
#
# COMPACT_ATOMS: atom_id res chain seq x y z
N MET A 1 -15.12 57.54 -50.50
CA MET A 1 -15.82 58.06 -49.30
C MET A 1 -14.86 57.98 -48.13
N LYS A 2 -14.70 59.11 -47.43
CA LYS A 2 -13.90 59.26 -46.21
C LYS A 2 -14.62 58.57 -45.05
N SER A 3 -13.88 57.96 -44.13
CA SER A 3 -14.14 58.08 -42.69
C SER A 3 -12.95 57.53 -41.89
N SER A 4 -12.32 58.43 -41.15
CA SER A 4 -11.38 58.16 -40.06
C SER A 4 -12.15 57.81 -38.78
N PHE A 5 -11.61 56.94 -37.92
CA PHE A 5 -11.86 56.91 -36.48
C PHE A 5 -10.61 56.32 -35.78
N ILE A 6 -9.76 57.18 -35.18
CA ILE A 6 -9.60 57.48 -33.75
C ILE A 6 -8.85 56.40 -32.94
N LEU A 7 -7.70 56.83 -32.40
CA LEU A 7 -6.91 56.19 -31.34
C LEU A 7 -7.73 56.00 -30.04
N GLY A 8 -7.57 54.86 -29.39
CA GLY A 8 -7.89 54.64 -27.98
C GLY A 8 -6.87 53.71 -27.35
N ALA A 9 -6.07 54.22 -26.43
CA ALA A 9 -5.06 53.47 -25.68
C ALA A 9 -5.73 52.47 -24.73
N PHE A 10 -5.29 51.22 -24.76
CA PHE A 10 -5.53 50.26 -23.67
C PHE A 10 -4.20 49.80 -23.11
N SER A 11 -3.79 50.44 -22.02
CA SER A 11 -2.86 49.88 -21.06
C SER A 11 -3.54 48.70 -20.37
N PHE A 12 -3.10 47.48 -20.63
CA PHE A 12 -3.34 46.35 -19.73
C PHE A 12 -2.02 45.97 -19.07
N LEU A 13 -1.98 46.18 -17.75
CA LEU A 13 -0.92 45.73 -16.86
C LEU A 13 -0.68 44.23 -17.06
N ALA A 14 0.58 43.87 -17.29
CA ALA A 14 1.06 42.53 -17.02
C ALA A 14 1.00 42.27 -15.51
N ALA A 15 0.00 41.55 -15.05
CA ALA A 15 0.03 40.91 -13.73
C ALA A 15 0.62 39.52 -13.90
N SER A 16 1.92 39.42 -13.63
CA SER A 16 2.65 38.17 -13.49
C SER A 16 1.97 37.24 -12.47
N THR A 17 1.75 36.02 -12.92
CA THR A 17 1.55 34.77 -12.17
C THR A 17 1.82 34.86 -10.67
N GLY A 18 0.74 34.94 -9.91
CA GLY A 18 0.69 34.69 -8.48
C GLY A 18 -0.43 33.70 -8.15
N CYS A 19 -0.56 32.63 -8.93
CA CYS A 19 -1.31 31.46 -8.48
C CYS A 19 -0.44 30.75 -7.43
N THR A 20 -0.43 31.24 -6.20
CA THR A 20 -0.28 30.32 -5.06
C THR A 20 -1.54 29.47 -5.04
N ALA A 21 -1.58 28.49 -5.95
CA ALA A 21 -2.42 27.33 -5.77
C ALA A 21 -1.89 26.68 -4.50
N ASP A 22 -2.55 26.99 -3.39
CA ASP A 22 -2.46 26.18 -2.20
C ASP A 22 -3.03 24.82 -2.62
N MET A 23 -2.17 23.97 -3.17
CA MET A 23 -2.52 22.62 -3.60
C MET A 23 -2.72 21.78 -2.34
N THR A 24 -3.80 22.06 -1.63
CA THR A 24 -4.54 21.00 -0.98
C THR A 24 -5.15 20.16 -2.09
N VAL A 25 -4.33 19.29 -2.71
CA VAL A 25 -4.87 18.12 -3.40
C VAL A 25 -5.73 17.45 -2.36
N PRO A 26 -7.06 17.36 -2.53
CA PRO A 26 -7.83 16.56 -1.60
C PRO A 26 -7.26 15.16 -1.75
N GLU A 27 -6.73 14.59 -0.66
CA GLU A 27 -6.15 13.24 -0.58
C GLU A 27 -7.04 12.19 -1.28
N SER A 28 -8.32 12.50 -1.49
CA SER A 28 -9.35 11.71 -2.15
C SER A 28 -9.25 11.45 -3.66
N LEU A 29 -8.56 12.23 -4.51
CA LEU A 29 -8.56 11.93 -5.97
C LEU A 29 -7.47 10.95 -6.39
N LEU A 30 -6.24 11.16 -5.90
CA LEU A 30 -5.13 10.24 -6.17
C LEU A 30 -5.38 8.87 -5.53
N LEU A 31 -5.78 8.84 -4.25
CA LEU A 31 -6.06 7.59 -3.56
C LEU A 31 -7.27 6.86 -4.15
N LYS A 32 -8.28 7.59 -4.64
CA LYS A 32 -9.40 6.99 -5.37
C LYS A 32 -8.97 6.42 -6.71
N SER A 33 -8.13 7.13 -7.48
CA SER A 33 -7.61 6.62 -8.76
C SER A 33 -6.75 5.37 -8.57
N ILE A 34 -5.93 5.32 -7.52
CA ILE A 34 -5.17 4.11 -7.15
C ILE A 34 -6.13 3.00 -6.73
N ALA A 35 -7.11 3.29 -5.87
CA ALA A 35 -8.09 2.30 -5.44
C ALA A 35 -8.86 1.71 -6.63
N GLU A 36 -9.28 2.54 -7.58
CA GLU A 36 -9.94 2.10 -8.82
C GLU A 36 -8.99 1.29 -9.71
N SER A 37 -7.73 1.69 -9.86
CA SER A 37 -6.76 0.98 -10.72
C SER A 37 -6.42 -0.42 -10.19
N VAL A 38 -6.47 -0.62 -8.87
CA VAL A 38 -6.32 -1.93 -8.23
C VAL A 38 -7.65 -2.59 -7.85
N SER A 39 -8.79 -2.02 -8.29
CA SER A 39 -10.13 -2.52 -8.00
C SER A 39 -10.42 -2.76 -6.50
N LEU A 40 -9.88 -1.91 -5.64
CA LEU A 40 -10.17 -1.92 -4.20
C LEU A 40 -11.66 -1.59 -3.97
N PRO A 41 -12.42 -2.43 -3.24
CA PRO A 41 -13.80 -2.14 -2.91
C PRO A 41 -13.93 -0.84 -2.08
N MET A 42 -14.98 -0.06 -2.31
CA MET A 42 -15.23 1.18 -1.55
C MET A 42 -15.45 0.93 -0.04
N TYR A 43 -15.87 -0.27 0.34
CA TYR A 43 -16.07 -0.69 1.73
C TYR A 43 -15.32 -2.00 1.95
N THR A 44 -14.23 -1.95 2.71
CA THR A 44 -13.43 -3.13 3.01
C THR A 44 -13.30 -3.35 4.50
N TRP A 45 -13.28 -4.62 4.86
CA TRP A 45 -12.70 -5.07 6.12
C TRP A 45 -11.19 -5.16 5.91
N SER A 46 -10.43 -4.74 6.90
CA SER A 46 -8.98 -4.85 6.85
C SER A 46 -8.41 -5.49 8.11
N ALA A 47 -7.24 -6.09 7.95
CA ALA A 47 -6.41 -6.54 9.04
C ALA A 47 -4.96 -6.15 8.77
N ASN A 48 -4.21 -5.89 9.83
CA ASN A 48 -2.77 -5.76 9.76
C ASN A 48 -2.10 -6.68 10.78
N GLY A 49 -0.82 -6.94 10.55
CA GLY A 49 -0.05 -7.80 11.42
C GLY A 49 1.22 -8.28 10.77
N THR A 50 1.67 -9.46 11.19
CA THR A 50 2.87 -10.09 10.64
C THR A 50 2.63 -11.54 10.27
N HIS A 51 3.41 -12.05 9.33
CA HIS A 51 3.50 -13.49 9.07
C HIS A 51 4.93 -13.85 8.70
N THR A 52 5.25 -15.11 8.88
CA THR A 52 6.52 -15.70 8.47
C THR A 52 6.32 -16.54 7.23
N ALA A 53 7.31 -16.57 6.35
CA ALA A 53 7.30 -17.45 5.19
C ALA A 53 8.70 -18.03 4.95
N LYS A 54 8.69 -19.21 4.31
CA LYS A 54 9.90 -19.92 3.90
C LYS A 54 9.86 -20.17 2.41
N GLY A 55 11.00 -20.00 1.76
CA GLY A 55 11.18 -20.23 0.32
C GLY A 55 12.14 -21.39 0.07
N TYR A 56 11.81 -22.24 -0.90
CA TYR A 56 12.53 -23.47 -1.21
C TYR A 56 12.91 -23.57 -2.68
N THR A 57 13.94 -24.36 -2.99
CA THR A 57 14.37 -24.63 -4.36
C THR A 57 13.42 -25.60 -5.09
N SER A 58 12.62 -26.38 -4.35
CA SER A 58 11.67 -27.34 -4.89
C SER A 58 10.38 -27.43 -4.08
N LYS A 59 9.33 -28.03 -4.68
CA LYS A 59 8.03 -28.24 -4.02
C LYS A 59 8.12 -29.15 -2.79
N ALA A 60 9.16 -29.99 -2.69
CA ALA A 60 9.32 -30.90 -1.56
C ALA A 60 9.59 -30.15 -0.24
N GLY A 61 10.16 -28.94 -0.31
CA GLY A 61 10.41 -28.10 0.87
C GLY A 61 11.68 -28.48 1.65
N ASP A 62 12.60 -29.22 1.02
CA ASP A 62 13.78 -29.78 1.69
C ASP A 62 14.98 -28.81 1.74
N GLU A 63 15.11 -27.94 0.74
CA GLU A 63 16.24 -27.02 0.59
C GLU A 63 15.75 -25.58 0.44
N THR A 64 16.27 -24.70 1.28
CA THR A 64 15.95 -23.27 1.27
C THR A 64 16.51 -22.59 0.02
N SER A 65 15.68 -21.81 -0.66
CA SER A 65 16.11 -20.91 -1.73
C SER A 65 16.62 -19.59 -1.13
N VAL A 66 17.87 -19.58 -0.67
CA VAL A 66 18.46 -18.43 0.03
C VAL A 66 18.41 -17.15 -0.81
N GLU A 67 18.74 -17.24 -2.10
CA GLU A 67 18.71 -16.11 -3.03
C GLU A 67 17.29 -15.60 -3.26
N GLY A 68 16.34 -16.50 -3.60
CA GLY A 68 14.94 -16.11 -3.80
C GLY A 68 14.31 -15.48 -2.56
N MET A 69 14.64 -15.99 -1.36
CA MET A 69 14.18 -15.40 -0.10
C MET A 69 14.76 -14.01 0.14
N LYS A 70 16.04 -13.81 -0.20
CA LYS A 70 16.69 -12.51 -0.08
C LYS A 70 16.07 -11.51 -1.07
N GLU A 71 15.90 -11.90 -2.32
CA GLU A 71 15.36 -11.03 -3.37
C GLU A 71 13.93 -10.56 -3.06
N ASP A 72 13.03 -11.45 -2.63
CA ASP A 72 11.66 -11.06 -2.25
C ASP A 72 11.67 -10.05 -1.07
N CYS A 73 12.51 -10.30 -0.07
CA CYS A 73 12.63 -9.43 1.10
C CYS A 73 13.20 -8.05 0.75
N ASP A 74 14.26 -8.01 -0.07
CA ASP A 74 14.87 -6.78 -0.55
C ASP A 74 13.87 -5.98 -1.42
N ASN A 75 13.13 -6.67 -2.31
CA ASN A 75 12.12 -6.06 -3.16
C ASN A 75 10.96 -5.47 -2.36
N ILE A 76 10.46 -6.15 -1.32
CA ILE A 76 9.41 -5.61 -0.45
C ILE A 76 9.91 -4.39 0.32
N ASN A 77 11.15 -4.41 0.81
CA ASN A 77 11.71 -3.28 1.52
C ASN A 77 11.90 -2.06 0.61
N LEU A 78 12.35 -2.27 -0.63
CA LEU A 78 12.56 -1.21 -1.60
C LEU A 78 11.25 -0.69 -2.21
N ASN A 79 10.43 -1.59 -2.76
CA ASN A 79 9.30 -1.25 -3.64
C ASN A 79 7.93 -1.45 -2.97
N LYS A 80 7.88 -2.17 -1.84
CA LYS A 80 6.62 -2.71 -1.29
C LYS A 80 5.99 -3.70 -2.29
N LYS A 81 4.94 -4.40 -1.88
CA LYS A 81 4.26 -5.37 -2.75
C LYS A 81 2.76 -5.26 -2.56
N ILE A 82 2.04 -5.08 -3.66
CA ILE A 82 0.58 -5.25 -3.71
C ILE A 82 0.31 -6.58 -4.39
N ALA A 83 -0.41 -7.47 -3.71
CA ALA A 83 -0.86 -8.75 -4.24
C ALA A 83 -2.38 -8.73 -4.34
N VAL A 84 -2.89 -8.68 -5.57
CA VAL A 84 -4.32 -8.84 -5.86
C VAL A 84 -4.63 -10.33 -5.86
N ASP A 85 -5.80 -10.71 -5.32
CA ASP A 85 -6.21 -12.10 -5.12
C ASP A 85 -5.15 -12.92 -4.35
N PHE A 86 -4.62 -12.30 -3.29
CA PHE A 86 -3.60 -12.87 -2.43
C PHE A 86 -4.03 -14.25 -1.92
N ARG A 87 -3.17 -15.25 -2.17
CA ARG A 87 -3.42 -16.66 -1.81
C ARG A 87 -4.78 -17.17 -2.26
N SER A 88 -5.12 -16.89 -3.52
CA SER A 88 -6.36 -17.37 -4.16
C SER A 88 -6.51 -18.90 -4.14
N ASP A 89 -5.40 -19.64 -3.98
CA ASP A 89 -5.38 -21.08 -3.71
C ASP A 89 -6.07 -21.47 -2.38
N VAL A 90 -6.13 -20.56 -1.41
CA VAL A 90 -6.74 -20.75 -0.08
C VAL A 90 -8.04 -19.95 0.08
N PHE A 91 -8.08 -18.73 -0.44
CA PHE A 91 -9.18 -17.78 -0.19
C PHE A 91 -10.12 -17.58 -1.37
N GLY A 92 -9.75 -18.03 -2.56
CA GLY A 92 -10.38 -17.56 -3.80
C GLY A 92 -10.09 -16.07 -4.07
N PRO A 93 -10.85 -15.42 -4.96
CA PRO A 93 -10.63 -14.01 -5.30
C PRO A 93 -11.10 -13.06 -4.20
N GLY A 94 -10.61 -11.82 -4.24
CA GLY A 94 -11.12 -10.70 -3.44
C GLY A 94 -10.36 -10.38 -2.16
N LEU A 95 -9.19 -10.99 -1.95
CA LEU A 95 -8.25 -10.62 -0.89
C LEU A 95 -7.10 -9.82 -1.51
N ILE A 96 -6.90 -8.57 -1.07
CA ILE A 96 -5.83 -7.70 -1.57
C ILE A 96 -4.85 -7.46 -0.43
N GLY A 97 -3.60 -7.87 -0.62
CA GLY A 97 -2.51 -7.73 0.35
C GLY A 97 -1.54 -6.64 -0.01
N TYR A 98 -1.13 -5.86 0.98
CA TYR A 98 -0.05 -4.88 0.88
C TYR A 98 1.05 -5.22 1.90
N PHE A 99 2.22 -5.60 1.40
CA PHE A 99 3.39 -5.95 2.20
C PHE A 99 4.39 -4.81 2.13
N TYR A 100 4.77 -4.28 3.29
CA TYR A 100 5.50 -3.01 3.35
C TYR A 100 6.83 -3.05 4.10
N LYS A 101 7.11 -4.15 4.79
CA LYS A 101 8.38 -4.42 5.45
C LYS A 101 8.64 -5.92 5.42
N CYS A 102 9.90 -6.30 5.24
CA CYS A 102 10.38 -7.66 5.42
C CYS A 102 11.69 -7.66 6.25
N GLU A 103 11.89 -8.70 7.04
CA GLU A 103 13.10 -8.93 7.83
C GLU A 103 13.46 -10.41 7.80
N LYS A 104 14.72 -10.73 7.46
CA LYS A 104 15.23 -12.09 7.57
C LYS A 104 15.49 -12.39 9.05
N ILE A 105 14.69 -13.27 9.65
CA ILE A 105 14.78 -13.59 11.09
C ILE A 105 15.50 -14.90 11.37
N ARG A 106 15.64 -15.78 10.36
CA ARG A 106 16.43 -17.03 10.38
C ARG A 106 16.99 -17.30 8.99
N ASP A 107 17.87 -18.29 8.87
CA ASP A 107 18.45 -18.66 7.58
C ASP A 107 17.42 -19.09 6.54
N ASP A 108 16.32 -19.71 6.98
CA ASP A 108 15.24 -20.27 6.18
C ASP A 108 13.91 -19.51 6.30
N THR A 109 13.88 -18.40 7.05
CA THR A 109 12.62 -17.74 7.43
C THR A 109 12.70 -16.22 7.33
N ASN A 110 11.78 -15.65 6.57
CA ASN A 110 11.51 -14.21 6.51
C ASN A 110 10.27 -13.88 7.33
N LEU A 111 10.27 -12.71 7.96
CA LEU A 111 9.14 -12.08 8.64
C LEU A 111 8.65 -10.90 7.82
N TYR A 112 7.35 -10.81 7.59
CA TYR A 112 6.72 -9.78 6.77
C TYR A 112 5.67 -9.03 7.55
N TRP A 113 5.59 -7.72 7.34
CA TRP A 113 4.50 -6.88 7.83
C TRP A 113 3.52 -6.58 6.71
N PHE A 114 2.24 -6.73 7.01
CA PHE A 114 1.19 -6.62 6.01
C PHE A 114 0.01 -5.77 6.49
N THR A 115 -0.69 -5.21 5.52
CA THR A 115 -2.09 -4.81 5.62
C THR A 115 -2.86 -5.55 4.53
N ILE A 116 -3.92 -6.26 4.89
CA ILE A 116 -4.82 -6.94 3.96
C ILE A 116 -6.19 -6.28 4.01
N SER A 117 -6.86 -6.25 2.87
CA SER A 117 -8.24 -5.81 2.75
C SER A 117 -9.08 -6.77 1.94
N SER A 118 -10.37 -6.82 2.24
CA SER A 118 -11.36 -7.55 1.44
C SER A 118 -12.73 -6.88 1.55
N GLY A 119 -13.53 -6.99 0.50
CA GLY A 119 -14.97 -6.72 0.54
C GLY A 119 -15.79 -7.82 1.22
N ASN A 120 -15.15 -8.88 1.72
CA ASN A 120 -15.80 -9.98 2.42
C ASN A 120 -15.18 -10.17 3.82
N PRO A 121 -15.92 -9.95 4.92
CA PRO A 121 -15.39 -10.11 6.28
C PRO A 121 -14.89 -11.52 6.56
N SER A 122 -15.55 -12.54 6.00
CA SER A 122 -15.20 -13.94 6.24
C SER A 122 -13.84 -14.32 5.66
N LEU A 123 -13.35 -13.61 4.63
CA LEU A 123 -11.98 -13.80 4.14
C LEU A 123 -10.96 -13.24 5.13
N ILE A 124 -11.26 -12.11 5.77
CA ILE A 124 -10.43 -11.56 6.86
C ILE A 124 -10.47 -12.49 8.09
N ASP A 125 -11.65 -13.00 8.45
CA ASP A 125 -11.78 -13.97 9.55
C ASP A 125 -10.92 -15.21 9.30
N LYS A 126 -11.02 -15.81 8.09
CA LYS A 126 -10.23 -16.99 7.72
C LYS A 126 -8.73 -16.69 7.70
N MET A 127 -8.32 -15.56 7.15
CA MET A 127 -6.91 -15.19 7.10
C MET A 127 -6.32 -15.02 8.51
N CYS A 128 -7.09 -14.45 9.44
CA CYS A 128 -6.66 -14.25 10.82
C CYS A 128 -6.89 -15.46 11.73
N ASP A 129 -7.42 -16.57 11.22
CA ASP A 129 -7.55 -17.82 11.97
C ASP A 129 -6.18 -18.51 12.03
N PRO A 130 -5.59 -18.73 13.23
CA PRO A 130 -4.30 -19.39 13.39
C PRO A 130 -4.29 -20.85 12.91
N ASN A 131 -5.46 -21.45 12.66
CA ASN A 131 -5.59 -22.81 12.14
C ASN A 131 -5.67 -22.88 10.61
N THR A 132 -5.62 -21.74 9.91
CA THR A 132 -5.57 -21.73 8.45
C THR A 132 -4.25 -22.32 7.98
N ASN A 133 -4.35 -23.33 7.12
CA ASN A 133 -3.21 -24.01 6.52
C ASN A 133 -2.97 -23.51 5.11
N TYR A 134 -1.70 -23.44 4.75
CA TYR A 134 -1.25 -22.89 3.48
C TYR A 134 -0.40 -23.93 2.75
N PRO A 135 -0.76 -24.31 1.51
CA PRO A 135 0.10 -25.19 0.72
C PRO A 135 1.38 -24.48 0.27
N ILE A 136 2.39 -25.29 -0.09
CA ILE A 136 3.56 -24.82 -0.83
C ILE A 136 3.14 -24.45 -2.25
N VAL A 137 3.45 -23.22 -2.66
CA VAL A 137 3.11 -22.66 -3.98
C VAL A 137 4.35 -22.19 -4.72
N TYR A 138 4.34 -22.28 -6.05
CA TYR A 138 5.46 -21.81 -6.86
C TYR A 138 5.31 -20.32 -7.16
N ASP A 139 6.38 -19.56 -6.91
CA ASP A 139 6.52 -18.16 -7.29
C ASP A 139 7.50 -18.05 -8.46
N SER A 140 6.97 -17.73 -9.63
CA SER A 140 7.76 -17.55 -10.84
C SER A 140 8.65 -16.31 -10.80
N GLN A 141 8.33 -15.29 -9.98
CA GLN A 141 9.12 -14.06 -9.92
C GLN A 141 10.50 -14.30 -9.32
N HIS A 142 10.57 -15.11 -8.27
CA HIS A 142 11.80 -15.42 -7.54
C HIS A 142 12.30 -16.85 -7.79
N ASN A 143 11.67 -17.58 -8.72
CA ASN A 143 11.99 -18.98 -9.04
C ASN A 143 12.09 -19.87 -7.77
N ALA A 144 11.12 -19.71 -6.87
CA ALA A 144 11.12 -20.34 -5.55
C ALA A 144 9.76 -20.91 -5.18
N TRP A 145 9.75 -21.94 -4.33
CA TRP A 145 8.55 -22.55 -3.78
C TRP A 145 8.31 -22.03 -2.36
N TRP A 146 7.17 -21.40 -2.10
CA TRP A 146 6.90 -20.70 -0.86
C TRP A 146 5.86 -21.40 -0.01
N ILE A 147 6.09 -21.42 1.30
CA ILE A 147 5.06 -21.69 2.31
C ILE A 147 4.94 -20.49 3.23
N ASP A 148 3.70 -20.02 3.38
CA ASP A 148 3.35 -19.04 4.41
C ASP A 148 2.97 -19.79 5.68
N GLU A 149 3.48 -19.35 6.82
CA GLU A 149 2.97 -19.75 8.13
C GLU A 149 1.71 -18.93 8.49
N PRO A 150 0.91 -19.34 9.49
CA PRO A 150 -0.31 -18.63 9.86
C PRO A 150 -0.09 -17.14 10.13
N PHE A 151 -1.02 -16.32 9.63
CA PHE A 151 -0.93 -14.87 9.73
C PHE A 151 -1.35 -14.41 11.13
N ASN A 152 -0.46 -13.68 11.80
CA ASN A 152 -0.72 -13.09 13.10
C ASN A 152 -1.33 -11.70 12.93
N CYS A 153 -2.67 -11.63 12.91
CA CYS A 153 -3.40 -10.37 12.84
C CYS A 153 -3.44 -9.68 14.21
N THR A 154 -2.89 -8.46 14.29
CA THR A 154 -2.86 -7.66 15.52
C THR A 154 -3.97 -6.61 15.59
N GLN A 155 -4.47 -6.18 14.44
CA GLN A 155 -5.57 -5.20 14.37
C GLN A 155 -6.54 -5.61 13.28
N ARG A 156 -7.83 -5.40 13.55
CA ARG A 156 -8.91 -5.58 12.58
C ARG A 156 -9.76 -4.32 12.53
N THR A 157 -10.15 -3.93 11.34
CA THR A 157 -10.95 -2.73 11.09
C THR A 157 -12.15 -3.12 10.23
N SER A 158 -13.35 -2.80 10.70
CA SER A 158 -14.56 -2.90 9.89
C SER A 158 -14.65 -1.72 8.92
N PRO A 159 -15.38 -1.84 7.79
CA PRO A 159 -15.67 -0.71 6.94
C PRO A 159 -16.29 0.41 7.78
N SER A 160 -15.62 1.56 7.86
CA SER A 160 -16.23 2.74 8.46
C SER A 160 -16.96 3.51 7.36
N THR A 161 -18.23 3.82 7.58
CA THR A 161 -18.87 4.92 6.86
C THR A 161 -18.25 6.22 7.37
N HIS A 162 -17.21 6.73 6.71
CA HIS A 162 -16.69 8.11 6.86
C HIS A 162 -16.19 8.59 8.25
N SER A 163 -15.20 7.96 8.91
CA SER A 163 -14.57 8.66 10.07
C SER A 163 -13.07 8.43 10.35
N GLN A 164 -12.29 7.80 9.47
CA GLN A 164 -10.84 7.61 9.68
C GLN A 164 -9.94 8.80 9.30
N PHE A 165 -10.49 9.99 9.04
CA PHE A 165 -9.65 11.19 8.82
C PHE A 165 -9.08 11.80 10.11
N ASP A 166 -9.58 11.42 11.30
CA ASP A 166 -9.17 12.12 12.53
C ASP A 166 -7.95 11.50 13.22
N HIS A 167 -7.65 10.21 13.01
CA HIS A 167 -6.43 9.61 13.58
C HIS A 167 -5.17 9.85 12.71
N GLN A 168 -5.33 9.98 11.39
CA GLN A 168 -4.23 10.37 10.49
C GLN A 168 -3.85 11.86 10.61
N LYS A 169 -4.79 12.74 10.99
CA LYS A 169 -4.49 14.14 11.30
C LYS A 169 -3.43 14.27 12.38
N THR A 170 -3.54 13.54 13.49
CA THR A 170 -2.64 13.72 14.64
C THR A 170 -1.20 13.34 14.29
N ALA A 171 -0.98 12.23 13.59
CA ALA A 171 0.35 11.76 13.19
C ALA A 171 1.01 12.67 12.12
N MET A 172 0.22 13.22 11.19
CA MET A 172 0.76 14.10 10.14
C MET A 172 0.99 15.54 10.61
N THR A 173 0.21 16.04 11.57
CA THR A 173 0.42 17.38 12.15
C THR A 173 1.72 17.45 12.95
N GLU A 174 2.08 16.36 13.62
CA GLU A 174 3.32 16.26 14.41
C GLU A 174 4.57 16.17 13.51
N SER A 175 4.45 15.46 12.38
CA SER A 175 5.49 15.40 11.35
C SER A 175 5.68 16.75 10.64
N ALA A 176 4.59 17.44 10.28
CA ALA A 176 4.64 18.76 9.65
C ALA A 176 5.23 19.85 10.58
N ARG A 177 4.95 19.78 11.90
CA ARG A 177 5.55 20.70 12.89
C ARG A 177 7.07 20.51 13.00
N LYS A 178 7.54 19.26 12.92
CA LYS A 178 8.98 18.93 12.98
C LYS A 178 9.74 19.38 11.74
N VAL A 179 9.11 19.28 10.55
CA VAL A 179 9.68 19.78 9.29
C VAL A 179 9.72 21.31 9.24
N ARG A 180 8.71 22.00 9.78
CA ARG A 180 8.69 23.48 9.83
C ARG A 180 9.80 24.06 10.69
N LEU A 181 10.03 23.49 11.87
CA LEU A 181 11.10 23.93 12.79
C LEU A 181 12.51 23.71 12.21
N SER A 182 12.69 22.73 11.32
CA SER A 182 13.98 22.48 10.66
C SER A 182 14.30 23.46 9.51
N ARG A 183 13.31 24.21 9.01
CA ARG A 183 13.45 25.16 7.91
C ARG A 183 13.57 26.62 8.33
N GLU A 184 13.32 26.92 9.61
CA GLU A 184 13.49 28.27 10.18
C GLU A 184 14.88 28.47 10.83
N ALA A 185 15.76 27.46 10.74
CA ALA A 185 17.10 27.46 11.34
C ALA A 185 18.26 27.64 10.33
N TYR A 186 17.95 28.01 9.08
CA TYR A 186 18.93 28.37 8.04
C TYR A 186 18.54 29.68 7.35
#